data_AF-A0A0L6V465-F1
#
_entry.id   AF-A0A0L6V465-F1
#
_cell.length_a   1.000
_cell.length_b   1.000
_cell.length_c   1.000
_cell.angle_alpha   90.00
_cell.angle_beta   90.00
_cell.angle_gamma   90.00
#
_symmetry.space_group_name_H-M   'P 1'
#
loop_
_entity.id
_entity.type
_entity.pdbx_description
1 polymer ?
#
loop_
_entity_poly.entity_id
_entity_poly.type
_entity_poly.pdbx_seq_one_letter_code
_entity_poly.pdbx_strand_id
1 'polypeptide(L)'
;MADNEGALAKVHIPRLDEKNFLHWSMRIKAHLRHQGLIKYILEPGVPLSGAAADAVAKKHHETVDILMNFMSETVFESVITPENEESPHNIWTAIGI
;
A
#
# COMPACT_ATOMS: atom_id res chain seq x y z
N MET A 1 -0.10 2.20 -21.89
CA MET A 1 0.02 1.52 -20.59
C MET A 1 1.41 1.87 -20.10
N ALA A 2 1.52 2.81 -19.18
CA ALA A 2 2.76 3.56 -18.93
C ALA A 2 3.43 3.10 -17.62
N ASP A 3 4.67 2.65 -17.74
CA ASP A 3 5.86 3.07 -16.99
C ASP A 3 5.89 3.04 -15.44
N ASN A 4 4.98 2.34 -14.78
CA ASN A 4 4.93 2.35 -13.31
C ASN A 4 6.14 1.68 -12.62
N GLU A 5 6.78 0.68 -13.23
CA GLU A 5 7.97 0.03 -12.64
C GLU A 5 9.17 0.98 -12.55
N GLY A 6 9.40 1.80 -13.59
CA GLY A 6 10.49 2.78 -13.62
C GLY A 6 10.24 3.99 -12.71
N ALA A 7 8.97 4.30 -12.41
CA ALA A 7 8.60 5.37 -11.49
C ALA A 7 8.85 4.96 -10.03
N LEU A 8 8.54 3.71 -9.65
CA LEU A 8 8.79 3.17 -8.31
C LEU A 8 10.29 3.00 -8.00
N ALA A 9 11.08 2.59 -9.00
CA ALA A 9 12.54 2.43 -8.85
C ALA A 9 13.29 3.73 -8.54
N LYS A 10 12.71 4.90 -8.85
CA LYS A 10 13.30 6.22 -8.52
C LYS A 10 12.97 6.67 -7.10
N VAL A 11 12.05 6.00 -6.42
CA VAL A 11 11.65 6.38 -5.06
C VAL A 11 12.60 5.72 -4.09
N HIS A 12 13.37 6.54 -3.35
CA HIS A 12 14.27 6.06 -2.31
C HIS A 12 13.47 5.60 -1.08
N ILE A 13 12.67 4.53 -1.18
CA ILE A 13 12.01 3.88 -0.04
C ILE A 13 12.72 2.55 0.20
N PRO A 14 13.26 2.28 1.40
CA PRO A 14 13.81 0.96 1.71
C PRO A 14 12.68 -0.09 1.69
N ARG A 15 13.01 -1.37 1.54
CA ARG A 15 12.04 -2.43 1.84
C ARG A 15 11.81 -2.49 3.35
N LEU A 16 10.58 -2.77 3.77
CA LEU A 16 10.20 -2.96 5.16
C LEU A 16 10.92 -4.18 5.72
N ASP A 17 11.55 -4.00 6.86
CA ASP A 17 12.09 -5.07 7.70
C ASP A 17 11.73 -4.79 9.17
N GLU A 18 12.05 -5.73 10.05
CA GLU A 18 11.75 -5.65 11.49
C GLU A 18 12.42 -4.46 12.21
N LYS A 19 13.45 -3.84 11.60
CA LYS A 19 14.30 -2.82 12.24
C LYS A 19 14.00 -1.41 11.74
N ASN A 20 13.40 -1.27 10.56
CA ASN A 20 13.27 0.02 9.87
C ASN A 20 11.85 0.59 9.79
N PHE A 21 10.90 -0.05 10.48
CA PHE A 21 9.46 0.25 10.47
C PHE A 21 9.09 1.74 10.54
N LEU A 22 9.62 2.49 11.52
CA LEU A 22 9.25 3.90 11.69
C LEU A 22 9.66 4.73 10.48
N HIS A 23 10.89 4.52 9.99
CA HIS A 23 11.41 5.26 8.84
C HIS A 23 10.70 4.85 7.54
N TRP A 24 10.43 3.56 7.38
CA TRP A 24 9.67 3.02 6.26
C TRP A 24 8.26 3.61 6.21
N SER A 25 7.53 3.57 7.33
CA SER A 25 6.14 4.04 7.40
C SER A 25 6.02 5.53 7.08
N MET A 26 6.96 6.36 7.53
CA MET A 26 7.01 7.79 7.19
C MET A 26 7.19 8.00 5.67
N ARG A 27 8.08 7.23 5.03
CA ARG A 27 8.33 7.33 3.59
C ARG A 27 7.14 6.85 2.76
N ILE A 28 6.51 5.74 3.14
CA ILE A 28 5.29 5.25 2.47
C ILE A 28 4.15 6.24 2.62
N LYS A 29 3.89 6.76 3.83
CA LYS A 29 2.86 7.79 4.03
C LYS A 29 3.11 9.03 3.17
N ALA A 30 4.36 9.50 3.09
CA ALA A 30 4.71 10.64 2.25
C ALA A 30 4.49 10.34 0.75
N HIS A 31 4.87 9.15 0.30
CA HIS A 31 4.69 8.72 -1.09
C HIS A 31 3.21 8.60 -1.48
N LEU A 32 2.41 7.91 -0.65
CA LEU A 32 0.97 7.78 -0.85
C LEU A 32 0.27 9.14 -0.78
N ARG A 33 0.71 10.05 0.09
CA ARG A 33 0.16 11.41 0.17
C ARG A 33 0.40 12.20 -1.12
N HIS A 34 1.60 12.10 -1.68
CA HIS A 34 1.93 12.75 -2.96
C HIS A 34 1.07 12.22 -4.12
N GLN A 35 0.69 10.94 -4.09
CA GLN A 35 -0.17 10.31 -5.09
C GLN A 35 -1.68 10.44 -4.80
N GLY A 36 -2.08 11.04 -3.69
CA GLY A 36 -3.49 11.13 -3.27
C GLY A 36 -4.10 9.81 -2.80
N LEU A 37 -3.25 8.83 -2.41
CA LEU A 37 -3.64 7.48 -2.01
C LEU A 37 -3.70 7.29 -0.48
N ILE A 38 -3.17 8.23 0.31
CA ILE A 38 -3.02 8.05 1.78
C ILE A 38 -4.32 7.66 2.50
N LYS A 39 -5.49 8.11 2.01
CA LYS A 39 -6.79 7.77 2.60
C LYS A 39 -7.06 6.26 2.63
N TYR A 40 -6.54 5.49 1.67
CA TYR A 40 -6.79 4.06 1.54
C TYR A 40 -6.09 3.21 2.61
N ILE A 41 -5.04 3.74 3.26
CA ILE A 41 -4.41 3.09 4.41
C ILE A 41 -4.97 3.60 5.75
N LEU A 42 -5.53 4.81 5.79
CA LEU A 42 -6.04 5.43 7.02
C LEU A 42 -7.49 5.07 7.33
N GLU A 43 -8.29 4.81 6.29
CA GLU A 43 -9.73 4.58 6.42
C GLU A 43 -10.12 3.24 5.80
N PRO A 44 -11.03 2.49 6.42
CA PRO A 44 -11.59 1.29 5.81
C PRO A 44 -12.39 1.67 4.55
N GLY A 45 -12.38 0.78 3.56
CA GLY A 45 -13.12 0.98 2.32
C GLY A 45 -14.62 1.16 2.56
N VAL A 46 -15.22 2.15 1.89
CA VAL A 46 -16.66 2.37 1.93
C VAL A 46 -17.33 1.57 0.80
N PRO A 47 -18.45 0.87 1.05
CA PRO A 47 -19.21 0.21 -0.01
C PRO A 47 -19.69 1.24 -1.04
N LEU A 48 -19.25 1.09 -2.28
CA LEU A 48 -19.64 1.94 -3.41
C LEU A 48 -20.23 1.09 -4.52
N SER A 49 -21.03 1.71 -5.39
CA SER A 49 -21.61 1.05 -6.56
C SER A 49 -21.45 1.90 -7.83
N GLY A 50 -21.54 1.23 -8.99
CA GLY A 50 -21.39 1.87 -10.31
C GLY A 50 -19.96 2.31 -10.60
N ALA A 51 -19.79 3.25 -11.54
CA ALA A 51 -18.48 3.68 -12.03
C ALA A 51 -17.53 4.23 -10.94
N ALA A 52 -18.09 4.74 -9.83
CA ALA A 52 -17.30 5.17 -8.68
C ALA A 52 -16.61 4.00 -7.98
N ALA A 53 -17.23 2.82 -7.95
CA ALA A 53 -16.66 1.61 -7.36
C ALA A 53 -15.43 1.16 -8.14
N ASP A 54 -15.49 1.14 -9.47
CA ASP A 54 -14.37 0.71 -10.32
C ASP A 54 -13.14 1.63 -10.16
N ALA A 55 -13.36 2.95 -10.11
CA ALA A 55 -12.30 3.93 -9.89
C ALA A 55 -11.65 3.76 -8.51
N VAL A 56 -12.45 3.46 -7.48
CA VAL A 56 -11.96 3.20 -6.12
C VAL A 56 -11.22 1.87 -6.02
N ALA A 57 -11.72 0.80 -6.65
CA ALA A 57 -11.07 -0.50 -6.71
C ALA A 57 -9.68 -0.41 -7.35
N LYS A 58 -9.56 0.34 -8.46
CA LYS A 58 -8.26 0.60 -9.09
C LYS A 58 -7.26 1.27 -8.14
N LYS A 59 -7.73 2.25 -7.35
CA LYS A 59 -6.90 2.97 -6.38
C LYS A 59 -6.54 2.11 -5.16
N HIS A 60 -7.43 1.20 -4.76
CA HIS A 60 -7.14 0.15 -3.77
C HIS A 60 -6.00 -0.74 -4.26
N HIS A 61 -6.11 -1.33 -5.45
CA HIS A 61 -5.08 -2.20 -6.02
C HIS A 61 -3.74 -1.47 -6.18
N GLU A 62 -3.75 -0.20 -6.62
CA GLU A 62 -2.53 0.62 -6.71
C GLU A 62 -1.87 0.81 -5.34
N THR A 63 -2.66 0.99 -4.27
CA THR A 63 -2.13 1.14 -2.91
C THR A 63 -1.56 -0.18 -2.38
N VAL A 64 -2.26 -1.29 -2.63
CA VAL A 64 -1.81 -2.64 -2.26
C VAL A 64 -0.48 -2.98 -2.94
N ASP A 65 -0.38 -2.75 -4.25
CA ASP A 65 0.83 -3.00 -5.03
C ASP A 65 2.03 -2.20 -4.48
N ILE A 66 1.83 -0.92 -4.14
CA ILE A 66 2.88 -0.10 -3.50
C ILE A 66 3.31 -0.70 -2.17
N LEU A 67 2.36 -1.09 -1.31
CA LEU A 67 2.70 -1.68 -0.01
C LEU A 67 3.52 -2.96 -0.19
N MET A 68 3.07 -3.88 -1.04
CA MET A 68 3.73 -5.17 -1.28
C MET A 68 5.12 -5.01 -1.90
N ASN A 69 5.29 -4.11 -2.88
CA ASN A 69 6.57 -3.87 -3.54
C ASN A 69 7.66 -3.33 -2.60
N PHE A 70 7.27 -2.65 -1.53
CA PHE A 70 8.17 -2.14 -0.51
C PHE A 70 8.21 -3.00 0.77
N MET A 71 7.75 -4.24 0.74
CA MET A 71 7.99 -5.22 1.81
C MET A 71 9.18 -6.13 1.48
N SER A 72 9.87 -6.64 2.52
CA SER A 72 10.70 -7.84 2.33
C SER A 72 9.80 -9.06 2.14
N GLU A 73 10.34 -10.13 1.56
CA GLU A 73 9.66 -11.42 1.43
C GLU A 73 9.20 -11.95 2.80
N THR A 74 10.06 -11.86 3.81
CA THR A 74 9.73 -12.29 5.19
C THR A 74 8.57 -11.51 5.79
N VAL A 75 8.48 -10.21 5.53
CA VAL A 75 7.36 -9.38 6.02
C VAL A 75 6.11 -9.67 5.22
N PHE A 76 6.23 -9.85 3.91
CA PHE A 76 5.11 -10.22 3.03
C PHE A 76 4.44 -11.51 3.51
N GLU A 77 5.22 -12.58 3.72
CA GLU A 77 4.70 -13.88 4.19
C GLU A 77 4.06 -13.82 5.59
N SER A 78 4.50 -12.88 6.43
CA SER A 78 3.99 -12.70 7.79
C SER A 78 2.73 -11.83 7.87
N VAL A 79 2.65 -10.82 7.00
CA VAL A 79 1.59 -9.79 7.04
C VAL A 79 0.45 -10.09 6.09
N ILE A 80 0.75 -10.59 4.89
CA ILE A 80 -0.25 -10.77 3.83
C ILE A 80 -0.97 -12.11 4.03
N THR A 81 -2.30 -12.06 4.09
CA THR A 81 -3.17 -13.23 4.19
C THR A 81 -4.29 -13.14 3.15
N PRO A 82 -4.93 -14.27 2.77
CA PRO A 82 -6.05 -14.25 1.83
C PRO A 82 -7.20 -13.33 2.28
N GLU A 83 -7.36 -13.08 3.58
CA GLU A 83 -8.40 -12.21 4.12
C GLU A 83 -8.07 -10.71 4.02
N ASN A 84 -6.79 -10.35 3.84
CA ASN A 84 -6.36 -8.95 3.84
C ASN A 84 -5.72 -8.48 2.52
N GLU A 85 -5.36 -9.38 1.61
CA GLU A 85 -4.55 -9.08 0.42
C GLU A 85 -5.13 -8.00 -0.50
N GLU A 86 -6.45 -7.80 -0.48
CA GLU A 86 -7.13 -6.78 -1.28
C GLU A 86 -7.38 -5.45 -0.53
N SER A 87 -7.11 -5.42 0.78
CA SER A 87 -7.43 -4.30 1.65
C SER A 87 -6.16 -3.58 2.13
N PRO A 88 -5.81 -2.41 1.53
CA PRO A 88 -4.64 -1.63 1.93
C PRO A 88 -4.73 -1.17 3.39
N HIS A 89 -5.93 -0.89 3.90
CA HIS A 89 -6.15 -0.56 5.32
C HIS A 89 -5.87 -1.75 6.25
N ASN A 90 -6.32 -2.96 5.89
CA ASN A 90 -6.09 -4.14 6.71
C ASN A 90 -4.61 -4.56 6.68
N ILE A 91 -3.96 -4.49 5.51
CA ILE A 91 -2.51 -4.70 5.38
C ILE A 91 -1.76 -3.70 6.25
N TRP A 92 -2.10 -2.41 6.16
CA TRP A 92 -1.47 -1.36 6.95
C TRP A 92 -1.61 -1.59 8.46
N THR A 93 -2.79 -2.01 8.91
CA THR A 93 -3.06 -2.34 10.31
C THR A 93 -2.29 -3.59 10.75
N ALA A 94 -2.18 -4.61 9.90
CA ALA A 94 -1.46 -5.85 10.20
C ALA A 94 0.05 -5.66 10.34
N ILE A 95 0.62 -4.65 9.67
CA ILE A 95 2.02 -4.22 9.88
C ILE A 95 2.21 -3.73 11.33
N GLY A 96 1.17 -3.22 11.99
CA GLY A 96 1.18 -2.78 13.39
C GLY A 96 1.23 -1.26 13.56
N ILE A 97 0.63 -0.50 12.64
CA ILE A 97 0.58 0.98 12.64
C ILE A 97 -0.81 1.52 12.95
#